data_AF-A0A355DZC6-F1
#
_entry.id   AF-A0A355DZC6-F1
#
_cell.length_a   1.000
_cell.length_b   1.000
_cell.length_c   1.000
_cell.angle_alpha   90.00
_cell.angle_beta   90.00
_cell.angle_gamma   90.00
#
_symmetry.space_group_name_H-M   'P 1'
#
loop_
_entity.id
_entity.type
_entity.pdbx_description
1 polymer ?
#
loop_
_entity_poly.entity_id
_entity_poly.type
_entity_poly.pdbx_seq_one_letter_code
_entity_poly.pdbx_strand_id
1 'polypeptide(L)'
;MKLQKWAITLCCDDEEKLELRVANLVQYLAQNNQPNQWIVSDIDATGNCGDQLTSRCNHEGLLYLPSTEFLTVFREDGQVIDLEATLAQNDRELFKILVQDGVSIDVLGFGDLPPLTVLGKYVSVDVALFMW
;
A
#
# COMPACT_ATOMS: atom_id res chain seq x y z
N MET A 1 14.35 -20.42 -9.70
CA MET A 1 14.30 -19.09 -10.36
C MET A 1 14.27 -18.06 -9.25
N LYS A 2 15.22 -17.11 -9.17
CA LYS A 2 15.13 -16.03 -8.18
C LYS A 2 14.00 -15.11 -8.64
N LEU A 3 12.98 -14.89 -7.79
CA LEU A 3 11.96 -13.90 -8.06
C LEU A 3 12.63 -12.52 -8.18
N GLN A 4 12.31 -11.78 -9.24
CA GLN A 4 12.85 -10.46 -9.47
C GLN A 4 12.14 -9.47 -8.54
N LYS A 5 12.91 -8.76 -7.71
CA LYS A 5 12.41 -7.60 -6.96
C LYS A 5 12.26 -6.42 -7.92
N TRP A 6 11.20 -5.64 -7.74
CA TRP A 6 10.99 -4.38 -8.44
C TRP A 6 10.47 -3.34 -7.46
N ALA A 7 10.68 -2.07 -7.82
CA ALA A 7 10.14 -0.92 -7.12
C ALA A 7 9.70 0.11 -8.16
N ILE A 8 8.55 0.74 -7.91
CA ILE A 8 7.96 1.77 -8.76
C ILE A 8 7.41 2.90 -7.90
N THR A 9 7.42 4.12 -8.42
CA THR A 9 6.68 5.25 -7.87
C THR A 9 5.49 5.52 -8.77
N LEU A 10 4.28 5.53 -8.22
CA LEU A 10 3.07 5.86 -8.98
C LEU A 10 3.03 7.37 -9.22
N CYS A 11 2.71 7.76 -10.45
CA CYS A 11 2.53 9.16 -10.83
C CYS A 11 1.03 9.46 -10.87
N CYS A 12 0.52 10.05 -9.80
CA CYS A 12 -0.86 10.55 -9.77
C CYS A 12 -1.00 11.76 -10.71
N ASP A 13 -2.11 11.83 -11.44
CA ASP A 13 -2.48 13.04 -12.19
C ASP A 13 -2.99 14.13 -11.22
N ASP A 14 -2.95 15.40 -11.62
CA ASP A 14 -3.27 16.56 -10.75
C ASP A 14 -4.67 16.50 -10.10
N GLU A 15 -5.62 15.80 -10.73
CA GLU A 15 -7.00 15.63 -10.22
C GLU A 15 -7.25 14.25 -9.61
N GLU A 16 -6.25 13.35 -9.62
CA GLU A 16 -6.39 12.01 -9.08
C GLU A 16 -6.27 12.00 -7.55
N LYS A 17 -7.25 11.34 -6.92
CA LYS A 17 -7.24 11.10 -5.47
C LYS A 17 -6.31 9.95 -5.12
N LEU A 18 -5.31 10.22 -4.28
CA LEU A 18 -4.32 9.24 -3.86
C LEU A 18 -4.97 8.03 -3.20
N GLU A 19 -5.96 8.26 -2.33
CA GLU A 19 -6.69 7.21 -1.64
C GLU A 19 -7.37 6.25 -2.63
N LEU A 20 -7.93 6.77 -3.72
CA LEU A 20 -8.56 5.93 -4.75
C LEU A 20 -7.52 5.10 -5.52
N ARG A 21 -6.36 5.70 -5.82
CA ARG A 21 -5.24 5.00 -6.47
C ARG A 21 -4.76 3.82 -5.62
N VAL A 22 -4.53 4.06 -4.33
CA VAL A 22 -4.10 3.01 -3.39
C VAL A 22 -5.21 1.97 -3.19
N ALA A 23 -6.48 2.39 -3.06
CA ALA A 23 -7.61 1.49 -2.91
C ALA A 23 -7.73 0.47 -4.07
N ASN A 24 -7.57 0.94 -5.32
CA ASN A 24 -7.63 0.07 -6.50
C ASN A 24 -6.49 -0.96 -6.50
N LEU A 25 -5.28 -0.53 -6.12
CA LEU A 25 -4.13 -1.43 -5.99
C LEU A 25 -4.35 -2.47 -4.89
N VAL A 26 -4.73 -2.04 -3.68
CA VAL A 26 -5.01 -2.94 -2.55
C VAL A 26 -6.11 -3.93 -2.91
N GLN A 27 -7.17 -3.48 -3.58
CA GLN A 27 -8.27 -4.35 -4.01
C GLN A 27 -7.79 -5.41 -5.03
N TYR A 28 -6.99 -5.01 -6.03
CA TYR A 28 -6.42 -5.95 -6.98
C TYR A 28 -5.52 -6.97 -6.28
N LEU A 29 -4.61 -6.51 -5.41
CA LEU A 29 -3.69 -7.39 -4.70
C LEU A 29 -4.44 -8.36 -3.78
N ALA A 30 -5.50 -7.91 -3.11
CA ALA A 30 -6.35 -8.72 -2.27
C ALA A 30 -7.03 -9.86 -3.06
N GLN A 31 -7.43 -9.61 -4.31
CA GLN A 31 -8.09 -10.61 -5.15
C GLN A 31 -7.12 -11.65 -5.71
N ASN A 32 -5.87 -11.26 -5.97
CA ASN A 32 -4.90 -12.09 -6.69
C ASN A 32 -3.91 -12.83 -5.76
N ASN A 33 -3.88 -12.51 -4.46
CA ASN A 33 -2.92 -13.08 -3.51
C ASN A 33 -3.64 -13.69 -2.29
N GLN A 34 -4.56 -14.63 -2.48
CA GLN A 34 -5.29 -15.29 -1.38
C GLN A 34 -4.58 -16.58 -0.91
N PRO A 35 -4.49 -16.85 0.41
CA PRO A 35 -4.82 -15.95 1.51
C PRO A 35 -3.82 -14.80 1.61
N ASN A 36 -4.28 -13.63 2.08
CA ASN A 36 -3.43 -12.48 2.37
C ASN A 36 -3.69 -11.90 3.76
N GLN A 37 -2.68 -11.20 4.26
CA GLN A 37 -2.76 -10.34 5.43
C GLN A 37 -1.91 -9.09 5.19
N TRP A 38 -2.43 -7.94 5.58
CA TRP A 38 -1.68 -6.69 5.59
C TRP A 38 -1.01 -6.51 6.95
N ILE A 39 0.26 -6.15 6.93
CA ILE A 39 1.05 -5.76 8.09
C ILE A 39 1.28 -4.26 7.94
N VAL A 40 0.60 -3.46 8.76
CA VAL A 40 0.80 -2.00 8.80
C VAL A 40 1.80 -1.71 9.90
N SER A 41 2.95 -1.15 9.53
CA SER A 41 4.02 -0.81 10.47
C SER A 41 4.08 0.67 10.81
N ASP A 42 3.54 1.52 9.95
CA ASP A 42 3.36 2.93 10.22
C ASP A 42 2.13 3.45 9.49
N ILE A 43 1.38 4.33 10.14
CA ILE A 43 0.27 5.05 9.51
C ILE A 43 -0.03 6.33 10.28
N ASP A 44 -0.12 7.43 9.54
CA ASP A 44 -0.70 8.70 9.98
C ASP A 44 -1.72 9.14 8.95
N ALA A 45 -2.99 8.91 9.27
CA ALA A 45 -4.11 9.22 8.39
C ALA A 45 -5.15 10.07 9.10
N THR A 46 -5.73 11.01 8.36
CA THR A 46 -6.91 11.78 8.81
C THR A 46 -8.21 11.05 8.51
N GLY A 47 -9.32 11.54 9.05
CA GLY A 47 -10.64 10.95 8.83
C GLY A 47 -10.97 9.89 9.89
N ASN A 48 -12.21 9.42 9.94
CA ASN A 48 -12.67 8.61 11.07
C ASN A 48 -12.02 7.23 11.08
N CYS A 49 -11.95 6.53 9.93
CA CYS A 49 -11.24 5.26 9.80
C CYS A 49 -9.72 5.45 9.91
N GLY A 50 -9.17 6.53 9.35
CA GLY A 50 -7.75 6.86 9.44
C GLY A 50 -7.31 7.06 10.89
N ASP A 51 -7.95 8.00 11.60
CA ASP A 51 -7.67 8.34 13.00
C ASP A 51 -7.75 7.10 13.92
N GLN A 52 -8.75 6.24 13.70
CA GLN A 52 -8.88 4.99 14.46
C GLN A 52 -7.72 4.03 14.21
N LEU A 53 -7.28 3.89 12.96
CA LEU A 53 -6.19 2.99 12.61
C LEU A 53 -4.84 3.55 13.07
N THR A 54 -4.61 4.85 12.91
CA THR A 54 -3.48 5.61 13.47
C THR A 54 -3.38 5.39 14.98
N SER A 55 -4.48 5.60 15.71
CA SER A 55 -4.49 5.40 17.17
C SER A 55 -4.20 3.96 17.59
N ARG A 56 -4.67 2.96 16.82
CA ARG A 56 -4.38 1.55 17.08
C ARG A 56 -2.92 1.23 16.80
N CYS A 57 -2.37 1.69 15.68
CA CYS A 57 -0.98 1.46 15.30
C CYS A 57 -0.03 2.04 16.32
N ASN A 58 -0.30 3.26 16.81
CA ASN A 58 0.46 3.90 17.88
C ASN A 58 0.45 3.12 19.21
N HIS A 59 -0.58 2.31 19.47
CA HIS A 59 -0.69 1.53 20.70
C HIS A 59 -0.06 0.13 20.56
N GLU A 60 -0.28 -0.53 19.42
CA GLU A 60 0.11 -1.92 19.18
C GLU A 60 1.48 -2.06 18.48
N GLY A 61 1.96 -1.00 17.83
CA GLY A 61 3.19 -0.96 17.03
C GLY A 61 3.02 -1.54 15.63
N LEU A 62 2.58 -2.79 15.51
CA LEU A 62 2.28 -3.44 14.23
C LEU A 62 0.82 -3.89 14.19
N LEU A 63 0.10 -3.56 13.13
CA LEU A 63 -1.26 -4.02 12.91
C LEU A 63 -1.32 -5.10 11.85
N TYR A 64 -2.09 -6.15 12.12
CA TYR A 64 -2.33 -7.26 11.20
C TYR A 64 -3.78 -7.23 10.76
N LEU A 65 -4.03 -6.83 9.51
CA LEU A 65 -5.37 -6.52 9.02
C LEU A 65 -5.75 -7.42 7.85
N PRO A 66 -7.00 -7.90 7.77
CA PRO A 66 -7.53 -8.42 6.51
C PRO A 66 -7.67 -7.27 5.50
N SER A 67 -7.55 -7.60 4.21
CA SER A 67 -7.70 -6.61 3.13
C SER A 67 -9.01 -5.81 3.18
N THR A 68 -10.09 -6.41 3.68
CA THR A 68 -11.39 -5.71 3.82
C THR A 68 -11.37 -4.58 4.83
N GLU A 69 -10.63 -4.74 5.93
CA GLU A 69 -10.47 -3.72 6.96
C GLU A 69 -9.46 -2.67 6.50
N PHE A 70 -8.34 -3.10 5.92
CA PHE A 70 -7.34 -2.15 5.40
C PHE A 70 -7.91 -1.24 4.29
N LEU A 71 -8.79 -1.77 3.44
CA LEU A 71 -9.47 -1.00 2.40
C LEU A 71 -10.42 0.08 2.90
N THR A 72 -10.85 0.07 4.17
CA THR A 72 -11.81 1.08 4.65
C THR A 72 -11.18 2.46 4.78
N VAL A 73 -9.89 2.53 5.10
CA VAL A 73 -9.13 3.79 5.18
C VAL A 73 -9.21 4.50 3.83
N PHE A 74 -8.76 3.84 2.76
CA PHE A 74 -8.68 4.44 1.42
C PHE A 74 -10.03 4.74 0.74
N ARG A 75 -11.15 4.48 1.41
CA ARG A 75 -12.51 4.74 0.89
C ARG A 75 -13.16 5.97 1.51
N GLU A 76 -12.57 6.53 2.55
CA GLU A 76 -13.01 7.83 3.07
C GLU A 76 -12.51 8.95 2.16
N ASP A 77 -13.41 9.89 1.86
CA ASP A 77 -13.15 10.94 0.88
C ASP A 77 -12.28 12.06 1.47
N GLY A 78 -11.19 12.43 0.78
CA GLY A 78 -10.37 13.58 1.14
C GLY A 78 -9.45 13.34 2.35
N GLN A 79 -9.10 12.09 2.62
CA GLN A 79 -8.10 11.77 3.64
C GLN A 79 -6.69 12.11 3.17
N VAL A 80 -5.87 12.58 4.09
CA VAL A 80 -4.41 12.63 3.94
C VAL A 80 -3.87 11.39 4.63
N ILE A 81 -2.97 10.66 3.97
CA ILE A 81 -2.45 9.38 4.46
C ILE A 81 -0.94 9.37 4.26
N ASP A 82 -0.20 9.15 5.34
CA ASP A 82 1.15 8.61 5.34
C ASP A 82 1.10 7.17 5.85
N LEU A 83 1.84 6.26 5.22
CA LEU A 83 1.63 4.83 5.41
C LEU A 83 2.86 4.00 5.03
N GLU A 84 3.14 2.99 5.85
CA GLU A 84 3.99 1.85 5.50
C GLU A 84 3.23 0.54 5.75
N ALA A 85 2.93 -0.19 4.67
CA ALA A 85 2.19 -1.43 4.75
C ALA A 85 2.75 -2.52 3.83
N THR A 86 2.82 -3.74 4.36
CA THR A 86 3.31 -4.93 3.65
C THR A 86 2.20 -5.95 3.47
N LEU A 87 2.02 -6.44 2.25
CA LEU A 87 1.16 -7.57 1.97
C LEU A 87 1.96 -8.87 2.15
N ALA A 88 1.50 -9.71 3.07
CA ALA A 88 2.08 -11.02 3.33
C ALA A 88 1.13 -12.16 2.92
N GLN A 89 1.71 -13.26 2.46
CA GLN A 89 1.02 -14.52 2.17
C GLN A 89 1.87 -15.68 2.67
N ASN A 90 1.31 -16.53 3.55
CA ASN A 90 2.00 -17.70 4.11
C ASN A 90 3.40 -17.36 4.65
N ASP A 91 3.49 -16.31 5.47
CA ASP A 91 4.72 -15.79 6.09
C ASP A 91 5.77 -15.25 5.09
N ARG A 92 5.36 -14.92 3.86
CA ARG A 92 6.20 -14.28 2.85
C ARG A 92 5.67 -12.91 2.50
N GLU A 93 6.54 -11.91 2.57
CA GLU A 93 6.25 -10.57 2.06
C GLU A 93 6.22 -10.62 0.52
N LEU A 94 5.12 -10.15 -0.05
CA LEU A 94 4.90 -10.14 -1.49
C LEU A 94 5.00 -8.74 -2.07
N PHE A 95 4.38 -7.78 -1.39
CA PHE A 95 4.32 -6.39 -1.82
C PHE A 95 4.49 -5.47 -0.62
N LYS A 96 5.03 -4.29 -0.87
CA LYS A 96 5.10 -3.20 0.11
C LYS A 96 4.57 -1.93 -0.55
N ILE A 97 3.74 -1.19 0.18
CA ILE A 97 3.20 0.10 -0.21
C ILE A 97 3.70 1.13 0.79
N LEU A 98 4.28 2.20 0.26
CA LEU A 98 4.71 3.36 1.01
C LEU A 98 3.94 4.56 0.49
N VAL A 99 3.27 5.29 1.37
CA VAL A 99 2.71 6.60 1.06
C VAL A 99 3.47 7.63 1.89
N GLN A 100 4.01 8.65 1.22
CA GLN A 100 4.84 9.68 1.84
C GLN A 100 4.37 11.07 1.47
N ASP A 101 4.36 11.94 2.48
CA ASP A 101 3.91 13.34 2.45
C ASP A 101 2.49 13.49 1.86
N GLY A 102 1.67 12.44 1.95
CA GLY A 102 0.34 12.38 1.32
C GLY A 102 0.31 12.57 -0.20
N VAL A 103 1.45 12.42 -0.90
CA VAL A 103 1.54 12.68 -2.37
C VAL A 103 2.32 11.62 -3.14
N SER A 104 3.32 10.99 -2.52
CA SER A 104 4.13 9.97 -3.18
C SER A 104 3.62 8.58 -2.81
N ILE A 105 3.50 7.69 -3.80
CA ILE A 105 3.15 6.29 -3.58
C ILE A 105 4.24 5.42 -4.19
N ASP A 106 5.06 4.80 -3.35
CA ASP A 106 6.00 3.78 -3.78
C ASP A 106 5.42 2.39 -3.56
N VAL A 107 5.60 1.53 -4.55
CA VAL A 107 5.17 0.13 -4.51
C VAL A 107 6.37 -0.73 -4.82
N LEU A 108 6.63 -1.68 -3.94
CA LEU A 108 7.62 -2.70 -4.13
C LEU A 108 6.95 -4.07 -4.23
N GLY A 109 7.53 -4.95 -5.03
CA GLY A 109 6.99 -6.29 -5.20
C GLY A 109 8.03 -7.31 -5.63
N PHE A 110 7.64 -8.58 -5.49
CA PHE A 110 8.36 -9.72 -6.03
C PHE A 110 7.60 -10.33 -7.20
N GLY A 111 8.30 -10.65 -8.29
CA GLY A 111 7.72 -11.31 -9.45
C GLY A 111 7.15 -10.32 -10.47
N ASP A 112 5.96 -10.59 -10.97
CA ASP A 112 5.34 -9.78 -12.03
C ASP A 112 4.72 -8.50 -11.48
N LEU A 113 4.82 -7.43 -12.27
CA LEU A 113 4.13 -6.17 -11.99
C LEU A 113 2.61 -6.33 -12.16
N PRO A 114 1.78 -5.69 -11.31
CA PRO A 114 0.37 -5.54 -11.59
C PRO A 114 0.14 -4.86 -12.95
N PRO A 115 -1.00 -5.13 -13.63
CA PRO A 115 -1.26 -4.57 -14.94
C PRO A 115 -1.38 -3.04 -14.88
N LEU A 116 -1.05 -2.37 -16.00
CA LEU A 116 -1.15 -0.91 -16.13
C LEU A 116 -2.56 -0.37 -15.85
N THR A 117 -3.60 -1.17 -16.07
CA THR A 117 -4.99 -0.81 -15.73
C THR A 117 -5.23 -0.65 -14.23
N VAL A 118 -4.33 -1.19 -13.39
CA VAL A 118 -4.37 -1.08 -11.93
C VAL A 118 -3.35 -0.02 -11.47
N LEU A 119 -2.10 -0.13 -11.94
CA LEU A 119 -1.02 0.78 -11.52
C LEU A 119 -1.21 2.21 -12.04
N GLY A 120 -1.77 2.37 -13.25
CA GLY A 120 -1.73 3.63 -13.98
C GLY A 120 -0.32 4.00 -14.42
N LYS A 121 -0.04 5.30 -14.43
CA LYS A 121 1.27 5.84 -14.78
C LYS A 121 2.23 5.65 -13.61
N TYR A 122 3.44 5.18 -13.89
CA TYR A 122 4.48 5.01 -12.89
C TYR A 122 5.87 5.19 -13.51
N VAL A 123 6.87 5.32 -12.65
CA VAL A 123 8.29 5.25 -13.00
C VAL A 123 8.95 4.12 -12.22
N SER A 124 9.91 3.43 -12.85
CA SER A 124 10.74 2.45 -12.12
C SER A 124 11.78 3.18 -11.28
N VAL A 125 11.98 2.68 -10.07
CA VAL A 125 12.98 3.20 -9.13
C VAL A 125 13.91 2.07 -8.69
N ASP A 126 15.11 2.44 -8.22
CA ASP A 126 16.08 1.46 -7.74
C ASP A 126 15.60 0.86 -6.42
N VAL A 127 15.46 -0.46 -6.37
CA VAL A 127 15.04 -1.21 -5.18
C VAL A 127 16.02 -0.97 -4.02
N ALA A 128 17.30 -0.67 -4.31
CA ALA A 128 18.31 -0.39 -3.28
C ALA A 128 18.03 0.90 -2.49
N LEU A 129 17.13 1.77 -2.95
CA LEU A 129 16.69 2.96 -2.22
C LEU A 129 15.79 2.62 -1.03
N PHE A 130 15.26 1.40 -0.99
CA PHE A 130 14.35 0.95 0.04
C PHE A 130 15.04 -0.13 0.88
N MET A 131 14.95 0.02 2.21
CA MET A 131 15.38 -1.05 3.12
C MET A 131 14.31 -2.14 3.14
N TRP A 132 14.39 -3.08 2.18
CA TRP A 132 13.46 -4.20 2.02
C TRP A 132 14.17 -5.52 1.68
#